data_AF-E9J165-F1
#
_entry.id   AF-E9J165-F1
#
_cell.length_a   1.000
_cell.length_b   1.000
_cell.length_c   1.000
_cell.angle_alpha   90.00
_cell.angle_beta   90.00
_cell.angle_gamma   90.00
#
_symmetry.space_group_name_H-M   'P 1'
#
loop_
_entity.id
_entity.type
_entity.pdbx_description
1 polymer ?
#
loop_
_entity_poly.entity_id
_entity_poly.type
_entity_poly.pdbx_seq_one_letter_code
_entity_poly.pdbx_strand_id
1 'polypeptide(L)'
;IKKRIKFNTINVNIDNKLLEKTVLAIKLNSNKTLYITSVYRKKENQSIFISELTKLFEQLDFRNMNKYYIISGNFNAKHIN
;
A
#
# COMPACT_ATOMS: atom_id res chain seq x y z
N ILE A 1 17.82 -6.85 -20.75
CA ILE A 1 16.75 -6.67 -19.74
C ILE A 1 17.19 -7.41 -18.47
N LYS A 2 17.47 -6.67 -17.38
CA LYS A 2 17.98 -7.23 -16.11
C LYS A 2 17.01 -8.28 -15.54
N LYS A 3 17.55 -9.28 -14.83
CA LYS A 3 16.84 -10.40 -14.18
C LYS A 3 15.46 -9.99 -13.64
N ARG A 4 14.42 -10.82 -13.91
CA ARG A 4 13.07 -10.63 -13.36
C ARG A 4 13.14 -10.43 -11.85
N ILE A 5 12.58 -9.31 -11.36
CA ILE A 5 12.41 -9.08 -9.92
C ILE A 5 11.34 -10.06 -9.43
N LYS A 6 11.68 -10.88 -8.43
CA LYS A 6 10.72 -11.78 -7.79
C LYS A 6 9.87 -10.98 -6.81
N PHE A 7 8.57 -11.18 -6.84
CA PHE A 7 7.62 -10.55 -5.95
C PHE A 7 6.48 -11.50 -5.61
N ASN A 8 5.83 -11.26 -4.48
CA ASN A 8 4.59 -11.92 -4.08
C ASN A 8 3.48 -10.88 -3.99
N THR A 9 2.28 -11.23 -4.45
CA THR A 9 1.11 -10.41 -4.19
C THR A 9 0.62 -10.69 -2.79
N ILE A 10 0.35 -9.64 -2.01
CA ILE A 10 -0.15 -9.74 -0.65
C ILE A 10 -1.63 -9.42 -0.66
N ASN A 11 -2.44 -10.34 -0.17
CA ASN A 11 -3.85 -10.08 0.06
C ASN A 11 -4.02 -9.50 1.47
N VAL A 12 -4.39 -8.22 1.54
CA VAL A 12 -4.61 -7.50 2.80
C VAL A 12 -6.11 -7.39 3.02
N ASN A 13 -6.61 -8.06 4.05
CA ASN A 13 -8.02 -8.17 4.36
C ASN A 13 -8.50 -6.94 5.17
N ILE A 14 -8.94 -5.92 4.45
CA ILE A 14 -9.60 -4.74 5.00
C ILE A 14 -10.91 -4.53 4.26
N ASP A 15 -11.84 -3.83 4.90
CA ASP A 15 -13.02 -3.31 4.23
C ASP A 15 -12.56 -2.41 3.06
N ASN A 16 -12.76 -2.86 1.81
CA ASN A 16 -12.34 -2.14 0.60
C ASN A 16 -13.49 -1.28 0.07
N LYS A 17 -14.17 -0.50 0.94
CA LYS A 17 -15.34 0.28 0.51
C LYS A 17 -14.91 1.41 -0.41
N LEU A 18 -13.81 2.10 -0.10
CA LEU A 18 -13.29 3.21 -0.90
C LEU A 18 -11.85 3.03 -1.37
N LEU A 19 -11.09 2.17 -0.72
CA LEU A 19 -9.70 1.85 -1.04
C LEU A 19 -9.63 0.61 -1.93
N GLU A 20 -9.45 0.82 -3.23
CA GLU A 20 -8.94 -0.24 -4.10
C GLU A 20 -7.43 -0.27 -4.04
N LYS A 21 -6.85 -1.46 -3.97
CA LYS A 21 -5.41 -1.61 -3.79
C LYS A 21 -4.87 -2.87 -4.41
N THR A 22 -3.61 -2.80 -4.82
CA THR A 22 -2.76 -3.95 -5.08
C THR A 22 -1.49 -3.78 -4.26
N VAL A 23 -1.11 -4.81 -3.52
CA VAL A 23 0.10 -4.81 -2.68
C VAL A 23 1.04 -5.89 -3.18
N LEU A 24 2.27 -5.49 -3.52
CA LEU A 24 3.35 -6.41 -3.88
C LEU A 24 4.41 -6.37 -2.78
N ALA A 25 4.90 -7.55 -2.39
CA ALA A 25 6.04 -7.70 -1.50
C ALA A 25 7.26 -8.19 -2.28
N ILE A 26 8.36 -7.47 -2.16
CA ILE A 26 9.65 -7.79 -2.75
C ILE A 26 10.62 -8.05 -1.60
N LYS A 27 11.20 -9.24 -1.55
CA LYS A 27 12.28 -9.54 -0.62
C LYS A 27 13.56 -8.86 -1.10
N LEU A 28 14.12 -8.03 -0.25
CA LEU A 28 15.43 -7.42 -0.44
C LEU A 28 16.51 -8.30 0.21
N ASN A 29 17.77 -7.91 0.08
CA ASN A 29 18.86 -8.54 0.82
C ASN A 29 18.70 -8.23 2.32
N SER A 30 19.20 -9.14 3.19
CA SER A 30 19.31 -8.91 4.64
C SER A 30 17.98 -8.78 5.41
N ASN A 31 17.05 -9.73 5.24
CA ASN A 31 15.76 -9.81 5.94
C ASN A 31 14.82 -8.59 5.76
N LYS A 32 15.13 -7.71 4.82
CA LYS A 32 14.32 -6.53 4.51
C LYS A 32 13.25 -6.87 3.48
N THR A 33 12.08 -6.24 3.61
CA THR A 33 10.98 -6.40 2.65
C THR A 33 10.52 -5.03 2.17
N LEU A 34 10.44 -4.85 0.86
CA LEU A 34 9.82 -3.68 0.23
C LEU A 34 8.38 -4.03 -0.15
N TYR A 35 7.43 -3.24 0.32
CA TYR A 35 6.05 -3.27 -0.11
C TYR A 35 5.81 -2.15 -1.12
N ILE A 36 5.28 -2.49 -2.28
CA ILE A 36 4.82 -1.54 -3.29
C ILE A 36 3.30 -1.64 -3.32
N THR A 37 2.63 -0.55 -2.98
CA THR A 37 1.18 -0.46 -2.92
C THR A 37 0.69 0.52 -3.96
N SER A 38 -0.07 0.03 -4.94
CA SER A 38 -0.87 0.88 -5.81
C SER A 38 -2.25 1.07 -5.18
N VAL A 39 -2.73 2.32 -5.14
CA VAL A 39 -3.97 2.70 -4.49
C VAL A 39 -4.86 3.52 -5.43
N TYR A 40 -6.16 3.24 -5.40
CA TYR A 40 -7.18 4.04 -6.04
C TYR A 40 -8.34 4.32 -5.08
N ARG A 41 -8.74 5.59 -4.97
CA ARG A 41 -9.91 6.02 -4.19
C ARG A 41 -11.16 6.04 -5.05
N LYS A 42 -12.13 5.16 -4.77
CA LYS A 42 -13.34 5.01 -5.61
C LYS A 42 -14.30 6.22 -5.60
N LYS A 43 -14.48 6.87 -4.44
CA LYS A 43 -15.46 7.95 -4.24
C LYS A 43 -14.96 9.02 -3.27
N GLU A 44 -15.61 10.18 -3.28
CA GLU A 44 -15.31 11.28 -2.37
C GLU A 44 -15.85 11.03 -0.95
N ASN A 45 -15.10 10.29 -0.13
CA ASN A 45 -15.23 10.36 1.33
C ASN A 45 -13.86 10.13 1.98
N GLN A 46 -13.25 11.22 2.47
CA GLN A 46 -11.86 11.23 2.92
C GLN A 46 -11.68 10.48 4.24
N SER A 47 -12.64 10.58 5.17
CA SER A 47 -12.52 9.92 6.48
C SER A 47 -12.47 8.40 6.35
N ILE A 48 -13.38 7.81 5.55
CA ILE A 48 -13.39 6.36 5.30
C ILE A 48 -12.12 5.95 4.56
N PHE A 49 -11.72 6.69 3.52
CA PHE A 49 -10.49 6.41 2.78
C PHE A 49 -9.24 6.40 3.66
N ILE A 50 -9.06 7.43 4.50
CA ILE A 50 -7.93 7.51 5.44
C ILE A 50 -7.99 6.38 6.45
N SER A 51 -9.17 6.03 6.97
CA SER A 51 -9.32 4.89 7.89
C SER A 51 -8.91 3.56 7.24
N GLU A 52 -9.34 3.29 6.02
CA GLU A 52 -8.97 2.08 5.26
C GLU A 52 -7.46 2.07 4.95
N LEU A 53 -6.89 3.23 4.60
CA LEU A 53 -5.46 3.37 4.34
C LEU A 53 -4.61 3.13 5.59
N THR A 54 -5.04 3.62 6.75
CA THR A 54 -4.38 3.36 8.03
C THR A 54 -4.40 1.87 8.36
N LYS A 55 -5.56 1.21 8.24
CA LYS A 55 -5.69 -0.25 8.47
C LYS A 55 -4.77 -1.07 7.54
N LEU A 56 -4.63 -0.66 6.28
CA LEU A 56 -3.69 -1.26 5.35
C LEU A 56 -2.25 -1.22 5.90
N PHE A 57 -1.79 -0.04 6.33
CA PHE A 57 -0.43 0.11 6.85
C PHE A 57 -0.21 -0.61 8.18
N GLU A 58 -1.23 -0.66 9.05
CA GLU A 58 -1.19 -1.45 10.28
C GLU A 58 -1.03 -2.95 9.98
N GLN A 59 -1.79 -3.50 9.03
CA GLN A 59 -1.67 -4.91 8.63
C GLN A 59 -0.32 -5.24 7.99
N LEU A 60 0.31 -4.28 7.31
CA LEU A 60 1.66 -4.46 6.79
C LEU A 60 2.75 -4.30 7.87
N ASP A 61 2.38 -3.82 9.05
CA ASP A 61 3.25 -3.52 10.18
C ASP A 61 4.31 -2.46 9.79
N PHE A 62 3.79 -1.26 9.47
CA PHE A 62 4.57 -0.12 9.00
C PHE A 62 5.62 0.40 10.01
N ARG A 63 5.49 0.05 11.29
CA ARG A 63 6.43 0.46 12.35
C ARG A 63 7.71 -0.37 12.35
N ASN A 64 7.77 -1.45 11.57
CA ASN A 64 8.92 -2.33 11.50
C ASN A 64 10.04 -1.73 10.64
N MET A 65 11.19 -1.47 11.25
CA MET A 65 12.36 -0.87 10.59
C MET A 65 12.96 -1.72 9.46
N ASN A 66 12.60 -3.01 9.35
CA ASN A 66 13.02 -3.89 8.26
C ASN A 66 12.03 -3.91 7.09
N LYS A 67 10.95 -3.12 7.15
CA LYS A 67 9.93 -3.04 6.09
C LYS A 67 9.92 -1.63 5.50
N TYR A 68 9.97 -1.57 4.18
CA TYR A 68 9.95 -0.33 3.41
C TYR A 68 8.68 -0.25 2.59
N TYR A 69 8.21 0.96 2.31
CA TYR A 69 6.92 1.17 1.68
C TYR A 69 7.03 2.21 0.58
N ILE A 70 6.57 1.85 -0.61
CA ILE A 70 6.27 2.79 -1.68
C ILE A 70 4.76 2.74 -1.88
N ILE A 71 4.12 3.90 -1.80
CA ILE A 71 2.71 4.03 -2.11
C ILE A 71 2.54 5.00 -3.28
N SER A 72 1.72 4.61 -4.24
CA SER A 72 1.42 5.46 -5.40
C SER A 72 0.00 5.20 -5.91
N GLY A 73 -0.52 6.14 -6.70
CA GLY A 73 -1.80 6.03 -7.35
C GLY A 73 -2.64 7.28 -7.21
N ASN A 74 -3.94 7.15 -7.44
CA ASN A 74 -4.87 8.28 -7.40
C ASN A 74 -5.62 8.30 -6.07
N PHE A 75 -5.13 9.15 -5.17
CA PHE A 75 -5.71 9.40 -3.85
C PHE A 75 -6.93 10.31 -3.89
N ASN A 76 -7.22 10.92 -5.06
CA ASN A 76 -8.15 12.03 -5.20
C ASN A 76 -7.98 13.07 -4.08
N ALA A 77 -6.72 13.36 -3.74
CA ALA A 77 -6.36 14.35 -2.75
C ALA A 77 -6.62 15.72 -3.38
N LYS A 78 -7.67 16.42 -2.92
CA LYS A 78 -7.92 17.80 -3.35
C LYS A 78 -6.73 18.65 -2.94
N HIS A 79 -6.30 19.53 -3.83
CA HIS A 79 -5.32 20.56 -3.49
C HIS A 79 -5.91 21.37 -2.33
N ILE A 80 -5.24 21.36 -1.18
CA ILE A 80 -5.60 22.26 -0.08
C ILE A 80 -5.00 23.60 -0.50
N ASN A 81 -5.86 24.56 -0.85
CA ASN A 81 -5.44 25.94 -1.12
C ASN A 81 -5.30 26.69 0.20
#